data_AF-A8ZRK8-F1
#
_entry.id   AF-A8ZRK8-F1
#
_cell.length_a   1.000
_cell.length_b   1.000
_cell.length_c   1.000
_cell.angle_alpha   90.00
_cell.angle_beta   90.00
_cell.angle_gamma   90.00
#
_symmetry.space_group_name_H-M   'P 1'
#
loop_
_entity.id
_entity.type
_entity.pdbx_description
1 polymer ?
#
loop_
_entity_poly.entity_id
_entity_poly.type
_entity_poly.pdbx_seq_one_letter_code
_entity_poly.pdbx_strand_id
1 'polypeptide(L)'
;MNLPHLLASLAALYDVVPAPKPYKGIIVALGIPPQAARRVVVEGGTPADEMHVTLAYLGTIEDHDDALPFLHLAQALSDLAERTAPLTARFGGPGKFLGVSEGDDAAYLSVDSPALPALREACVRAVQAAGLKVDSTHGFTPHATLAYQAPGTPHPHEEPVPEPFTFPGLGLWIGGNRVTFPFNPAAQGEADVFAKADAGDPRRAAQALLAQLGGDLARIDQQDRALVCAADHLHQHHAQAFAGLTQAIPAPRGSALEEAALFHAGEAAGARRATA
;
A
#
# COMPACT_ATOMS: atom_id res chain seq x y z
N MET A 1 -0.88 -10.22 -12.06
CA MET A 1 0.25 -10.32 -11.09
C MET A 1 -0.35 -10.83 -9.79
N ASN A 2 0.32 -11.70 -9.02
CA ASN A 2 -0.23 -12.16 -7.74
C ASN A 2 0.39 -11.39 -6.54
N LEU A 3 -0.23 -11.49 -5.37
CA LEU A 3 0.16 -10.70 -4.19
C LEU A 3 1.62 -10.91 -3.75
N PRO A 4 2.19 -12.13 -3.78
CA PRO A 4 3.63 -12.34 -3.56
C PRO A 4 4.54 -11.55 -4.52
N HIS A 5 4.21 -11.48 -5.82
CA HIS A 5 5.00 -10.71 -6.78
C HIS A 5 4.87 -9.19 -6.56
N LEU A 6 3.68 -8.72 -6.17
CA LEU A 6 3.49 -7.33 -5.75
C LEU A 6 4.39 -7.00 -4.56
N LEU A 7 4.39 -7.83 -3.52
CA LEU A 7 5.22 -7.62 -2.34
C LEU A 7 6.72 -7.58 -2.67
N ALA A 8 7.18 -8.44 -3.58
CA ALA A 8 8.55 -8.38 -4.09
C ALA A 8 8.84 -7.06 -4.84
N SER A 9 7.88 -6.57 -5.63
CA SER A 9 8.00 -5.31 -6.35
C SER A 9 8.01 -4.11 -5.40
N LEU A 10 7.15 -4.11 -4.39
CA LEU A 10 7.11 -3.09 -3.35
C LEU A 10 8.38 -3.11 -2.50
N ALA A 11 8.92 -4.30 -2.18
CA ALA A 11 10.18 -4.43 -1.45
C ALA A 11 11.38 -3.89 -2.22
N ALA A 12 11.33 -3.91 -3.57
CA ALA A 12 12.37 -3.32 -4.41
C ALA A 12 12.29 -1.79 -4.47
N LEU A 13 11.09 -1.21 -4.29
CA LEU A 13 10.84 0.23 -4.40
C LEU A 13 10.80 0.95 -3.05
N TYR A 14 10.38 0.24 -1.99
CA TYR A 14 10.13 0.76 -0.67
C TYR A 14 10.69 -0.22 0.37
N ASP A 15 11.02 0.31 1.56
CA ASP A 15 11.38 -0.53 2.70
C ASP A 15 10.16 -1.35 3.14
N VAL A 16 10.09 -2.59 2.67
CA VAL A 16 9.14 -3.60 3.16
C VAL A 16 9.73 -4.25 4.40
N VAL A 17 8.98 -4.21 5.50
CA VAL A 17 9.28 -5.03 6.67
C VAL A 17 8.45 -6.31 6.56
N PRO A 18 9.06 -7.46 6.20
CA PRO A 18 8.36 -8.73 6.24
C PRO A 18 8.19 -9.17 7.69
N ALA A 19 6.96 -9.52 8.08
CA ALA A 19 6.71 -10.25 9.31
C ALA A 19 6.06 -11.59 8.96
N PRO A 20 6.67 -12.74 9.31
CA PRO A 20 6.07 -14.07 9.12
C PRO A 20 4.98 -14.34 10.17
N LYS A 21 4.07 -13.39 10.35
CA LYS A 21 2.99 -13.43 11.34
C LYS A 21 1.69 -13.91 10.65
N PRO A 22 0.79 -14.60 11.35
CA PRO A 22 -0.40 -15.24 10.76
C PRO A 22 -1.49 -14.24 10.33
N TYR A 23 -1.13 -12.96 10.14
CA TYR A 23 -2.06 -11.92 9.75
C TYR A 23 -2.51 -12.12 8.31
N LYS A 24 -3.82 -12.02 8.12
CA LYS A 24 -4.46 -12.14 6.82
C LYS A 24 -5.07 -10.83 6.34
N GLY A 25 -5.33 -9.90 7.26
CA GLY A 25 -5.99 -8.62 6.94
C GLY A 25 -5.15 -7.73 6.04
N ILE A 26 -5.84 -6.92 5.25
CA ILE A 26 -5.26 -5.86 4.44
C ILE A 26 -5.78 -4.51 4.94
N ILE A 27 -4.87 -3.61 5.32
CA ILE A 27 -5.22 -2.29 5.82
C ILE A 27 -4.37 -1.18 5.22
N VAL A 28 -4.97 0.00 5.11
CA VAL A 28 -4.25 1.27 5.09
C VAL A 28 -4.22 1.80 6.52
N ALA A 29 -3.04 2.11 7.03
CA ALA A 29 -2.85 2.39 8.46
C ALA A 29 -1.79 3.46 8.73
N LEU A 30 -1.85 4.04 9.92
CA LEU A 30 -0.76 4.81 10.50
C LEU A 30 -0.11 3.96 11.60
N GLY A 31 1.13 3.52 11.40
CA GLY A 31 1.89 2.81 12.42
C GLY A 31 2.24 3.74 13.58
N ILE A 32 1.93 3.35 14.81
CA ILE A 32 2.33 4.11 16.00
C ILE A 32 3.86 4.08 16.08
N PRO A 33 4.55 5.24 16.17
CA PRO A 33 6.00 5.27 16.26
C PRO A 33 6.49 4.45 17.46
N PRO A 34 7.62 3.72 17.37
CA PRO A 34 8.07 2.84 18.45
C PRO A 34 8.24 3.54 19.81
N GLN A 35 8.67 4.82 19.79
CA GLN A 35 8.80 5.64 21.01
C GLN A 35 7.45 5.97 21.65
N ALA A 36 6.38 6.08 20.85
CA ALA A 36 5.02 6.27 21.32
C ALA A 36 4.40 4.95 21.80
N ALA A 37 4.55 3.87 21.03
CA ALA A 37 4.02 2.56 21.37
C ALA A 37 4.57 2.03 22.71
N ARG A 38 5.86 2.24 23.00
CA ARG A 38 6.49 1.84 24.27
C ARG A 38 5.85 2.47 25.52
N ARG A 39 5.14 3.59 25.38
CA ARG A 39 4.48 4.26 26.50
C ARG A 39 3.15 3.61 26.88
N VAL A 40 2.58 2.82 25.97
CA VAL A 40 1.21 2.28 26.11
C VAL A 40 1.14 0.76 25.91
N VAL A 41 2.26 0.12 25.58
CA VAL A 41 2.35 -1.33 25.45
C VAL A 41 2.04 -1.99 26.79
N VAL A 42 1.25 -3.06 26.73
CA VAL A 42 0.82 -3.83 27.89
C VAL A 42 1.29 -5.27 27.73
N GLU A 43 1.59 -5.94 28.85
CA GLU A 43 2.04 -7.34 28.83
C GLU A 43 0.96 -8.24 28.22
N GLY A 44 1.36 -9.11 27.29
CA GLY A 44 0.44 -10.00 26.55
C GLY A 44 -0.49 -9.29 25.56
N GLY A 45 -0.36 -7.97 25.38
CA GLY A 45 -1.16 -7.18 24.44
C GLY A 45 -0.58 -7.12 23.03
N THR A 46 -1.07 -6.15 22.26
CA THR A 46 -0.59 -5.83 20.92
C THR A 46 0.88 -5.42 20.96
N PRO A 47 1.77 -6.09 20.21
CA PRO A 47 3.17 -5.73 20.11
C PRO A 47 3.37 -4.28 19.64
N ALA A 48 4.41 -3.62 20.15
CA ALA A 48 4.68 -2.22 19.85
C ALA A 48 4.91 -1.94 18.34
N ASP A 49 5.50 -2.88 17.60
CA ASP A 49 5.71 -2.82 16.15
C ASP A 49 4.44 -3.09 15.34
N GLU A 50 3.35 -3.47 16.00
CA GLU A 50 2.05 -3.72 15.41
C GLU A 50 0.99 -2.71 15.80
N MET A 51 1.24 -1.85 16.79
CA MET A 51 0.30 -0.81 17.17
C MET A 51 0.09 0.17 16.01
N HIS A 52 -1.17 0.40 15.65
CA HIS A 52 -1.52 1.23 14.51
C HIS A 52 -2.91 1.86 14.69
N VAL A 53 -3.18 2.88 13.86
CA VAL A 53 -4.53 3.37 13.60
C VAL A 53 -4.94 2.91 12.21
N THR A 54 -6.01 2.11 12.13
CA THR A 54 -6.57 1.67 10.85
C THR A 54 -7.35 2.82 10.20
N LEU A 55 -6.96 3.21 8.99
CA LEU A 55 -7.65 4.23 8.19
C LEU A 55 -8.68 3.59 7.25
N ALA A 56 -8.34 2.44 6.67
CA ALA A 56 -9.23 1.64 5.84
C ALA A 56 -8.90 0.15 6.00
N TYR A 57 -9.93 -0.67 6.20
CA TYR A 57 -9.84 -2.13 6.15
C TYR A 57 -10.37 -2.63 4.80
N LEU A 58 -9.63 -3.51 4.15
CA LEU A 58 -9.86 -3.94 2.76
C LEU A 58 -10.19 -5.44 2.65
N GLY A 59 -10.55 -6.09 3.76
CA GLY A 59 -10.75 -7.54 3.84
C GLY A 59 -9.45 -8.29 4.13
N THR A 60 -9.41 -9.58 3.78
CA THR A 60 -8.24 -10.44 3.94
C THR A 60 -7.59 -10.78 2.59
N ILE A 61 -6.35 -11.28 2.62
CA ILE A 61 -5.61 -11.71 1.43
C ILE A 61 -6.41 -12.68 0.56
N GLU A 62 -7.18 -13.57 1.18
CA GLU A 62 -7.99 -14.57 0.49
C GLU A 62 -9.20 -13.99 -0.25
N ASP A 63 -9.62 -12.76 0.07
CA ASP A 63 -10.71 -12.07 -0.61
C ASP A 63 -10.29 -11.50 -1.99
N HIS A 64 -8.99 -11.56 -2.33
CA HIS A 64 -8.42 -10.89 -3.51
C HIS A 64 -7.55 -11.82 -4.36
N ASP A 65 -7.99 -12.04 -5.61
CA ASP A 65 -7.27 -12.87 -6.58
C ASP A 65 -6.29 -12.07 -7.47
N ASP A 66 -6.50 -10.76 -7.62
CA ASP A 66 -5.67 -9.88 -8.45
C ASP A 66 -4.89 -8.85 -7.61
N ALA A 67 -3.58 -8.76 -7.84
CA ALA A 67 -2.72 -7.81 -7.16
C ALA A 67 -2.65 -6.43 -7.83
N LEU A 68 -3.13 -6.29 -9.07
CA LEU A 68 -3.05 -5.03 -9.82
C LEU A 68 -3.74 -3.85 -9.10
N PRO A 69 -4.95 -3.99 -8.51
CA PRO A 69 -5.55 -2.92 -7.73
C PRO A 69 -4.67 -2.43 -6.56
N PHE A 70 -3.93 -3.34 -5.92
CA PHE A 70 -3.04 -2.97 -4.82
C PHE A 70 -1.77 -2.26 -5.28
N LEU A 71 -1.31 -2.49 -6.52
CA LEU A 71 -0.22 -1.71 -7.12
C LEU A 71 -0.66 -0.26 -7.36
N HIS A 72 -1.87 -0.07 -7.94
CA HIS A 72 -2.44 1.26 -8.11
C HIS A 72 -2.66 1.97 -6.78
N LEU A 73 -3.13 1.23 -5.76
CA LEU A 73 -3.28 1.75 -4.41
C LEU A 73 -1.92 2.18 -3.84
N ALA A 74 -0.89 1.33 -3.93
CA ALA A 74 0.44 1.66 -3.43
C ALA A 74 0.99 2.95 -4.07
N GLN A 75 0.82 3.12 -5.40
CA GLN A 75 1.19 4.34 -6.09
C GLN A 75 0.39 5.56 -5.55
N ALA A 76 -0.93 5.44 -5.46
CA ALA A 76 -1.78 6.53 -4.97
C ALA A 76 -1.48 6.92 -3.52
N LEU A 77 -1.15 5.96 -2.65
CA LEU A 77 -0.73 6.21 -1.27
C LEU A 77 0.64 6.88 -1.20
N SER A 78 1.57 6.51 -2.08
CA SER A 78 2.86 7.17 -2.21
C SER A 78 2.70 8.63 -2.62
N ASP A 79 1.94 8.90 -3.68
CA ASP A 79 1.64 10.25 -4.15
C ASP A 79 0.93 11.09 -3.07
N LEU A 80 0.01 10.48 -2.32
CA LEU A 80 -0.66 11.13 -1.19
C LEU A 80 0.34 11.47 -0.08
N ALA A 81 1.23 10.54 0.27
CA ALA A 81 2.22 10.74 1.31
C ALA A 81 3.21 11.87 0.96
N GLU A 82 3.64 11.97 -0.30
CA GLU A 82 4.52 13.05 -0.79
C GLU A 82 3.93 14.46 -0.64
N ARG A 83 2.60 14.57 -0.63
CA ARG A 83 1.87 15.84 -0.42
C ARG A 83 1.41 16.06 1.01
N THR A 84 1.63 15.10 1.89
CA THR A 84 1.16 15.13 3.28
C THR A 84 2.30 15.48 4.22
N ALA A 85 2.11 16.47 5.08
CA ALA A 85 3.05 16.80 6.14
C ALA A 85 2.99 15.74 7.26
N PRO A 86 4.09 15.48 8.00
CA PRO A 86 4.08 14.60 9.16
C PRO A 86 2.95 14.95 10.14
N LEU A 87 2.15 13.95 10.49
CA LEU A 87 0.93 14.16 11.28
C LEU A 87 1.22 14.09 12.77
N THR A 88 1.09 15.22 13.47
CA THR A 88 1.14 15.24 14.94
C THR A 88 -0.16 14.74 15.53
N ALA A 89 -0.07 13.84 16.51
CA ALA A 89 -1.20 13.21 17.17
C ALA A 89 -0.93 13.02 18.68
N ARG A 90 -1.97 12.69 19.41
CA ARG A 90 -1.95 12.35 20.84
C ARG A 90 -2.77 11.11 21.09
N PHE A 91 -2.41 10.34 22.12
CA PHE A 91 -3.34 9.37 22.68
C PHE A 91 -4.43 10.14 23.45
N GLY A 92 -5.68 9.79 23.18
CA GLY A 92 -6.85 10.26 23.92
C GLY A 92 -7.22 9.29 25.03
N GLY A 93 -8.48 9.38 25.47
CA GLY A 93 -9.01 8.55 26.55
C GLY A 93 -9.12 7.06 26.17
N PRO A 94 -9.17 6.18 27.20
CA PRO A 94 -9.37 4.75 27.02
C PRO A 94 -10.79 4.42 26.54
N GLY A 95 -10.90 3.35 25.75
CA GLY A 95 -12.15 2.83 25.24
C GLY A 95 -12.13 1.31 25.09
N LYS A 96 -13.31 0.72 24.89
CA LYS A 96 -13.45 -0.71 24.57
C LYS A 96 -14.49 -0.91 23.48
N PHE A 97 -14.18 -1.80 22.55
CA PHE A 97 -15.20 -2.43 21.71
C PHE A 97 -15.52 -3.80 22.31
N LEU A 98 -16.81 -4.05 22.56
CA LEU A 98 -17.23 -5.25 23.28
C LEU A 98 -17.50 -6.40 22.31
N GLY A 99 -16.99 -7.60 22.62
CA GLY A 99 -17.29 -8.84 21.90
C GLY A 99 -16.93 -8.88 20.41
N VAL A 100 -15.80 -8.28 20.00
CA VAL A 100 -15.41 -8.11 18.59
C VAL A 100 -14.47 -9.19 18.06
N SER A 101 -13.65 -9.82 18.90
CA SER A 101 -12.67 -10.84 18.48
C SER A 101 -13.06 -12.19 19.05
N GLU A 102 -13.93 -12.93 18.34
CA GLU A 102 -14.43 -14.24 18.80
C GLU A 102 -15.11 -14.19 20.19
N GLY A 103 -15.64 -13.02 20.56
CA GLY A 103 -16.27 -12.78 21.85
C GLY A 103 -15.43 -12.00 22.85
N ASP A 104 -14.15 -11.73 22.56
CA ASP A 104 -13.30 -10.87 23.39
C ASP A 104 -13.55 -9.38 23.16
N ASP A 105 -13.32 -8.59 24.20
CA ASP A 105 -13.31 -7.13 24.15
C ASP A 105 -11.96 -6.63 23.61
N ALA A 106 -11.98 -5.61 22.75
CA ALA A 106 -10.78 -4.89 22.33
C ALA A 106 -10.60 -3.62 23.16
N ALA A 107 -9.59 -3.61 24.04
CA ALA A 107 -9.18 -2.41 24.77
C ALA A 107 -8.28 -1.54 23.89
N TYR A 108 -8.56 -0.24 23.84
CA TYR A 108 -7.84 0.69 22.97
C TYR A 108 -7.67 2.07 23.61
N LEU A 109 -6.65 2.81 23.16
CA LEU A 109 -6.61 4.26 23.35
C LEU A 109 -7.10 4.95 22.08
N SER A 110 -7.98 5.94 22.23
CA SER A 110 -8.32 6.82 21.11
C SER A 110 -7.06 7.55 20.61
N VAL A 111 -7.03 7.92 19.34
CA VAL A 111 -5.94 8.71 18.75
C VAL A 111 -6.52 9.99 18.18
N ASP A 112 -6.07 11.12 18.70
CA ASP A 112 -6.56 12.43 18.31
C ASP A 112 -5.54 13.16 17.45
N SER A 113 -6.03 13.71 16.34
CA SER A 113 -5.32 14.68 15.52
C SER A 113 -6.32 15.40 14.59
N PRO A 114 -6.29 16.75 14.52
CA PRO A 114 -7.22 17.52 13.69
C PRO A 114 -7.25 17.14 12.21
N ALA A 115 -6.10 16.72 11.65
CA ALA A 115 -5.98 16.37 10.23
C ALA A 115 -6.31 14.90 9.92
N LEU A 116 -6.53 14.05 10.95
CA LEU A 116 -6.76 12.63 10.78
C LEU A 116 -8.04 12.28 10.00
N PRO A 117 -9.19 12.96 10.23
CA PRO A 117 -10.40 12.69 9.44
C PRO A 117 -10.20 13.00 7.94
N ALA A 118 -9.54 14.12 7.61
CA ALA A 118 -9.28 14.50 6.22
C ALA A 118 -8.31 13.51 5.54
N LEU A 119 -7.25 13.09 6.23
CA LEU A 119 -6.31 12.08 5.74
C LEU A 119 -7.01 10.74 5.49
N ARG A 120 -7.90 10.31 6.41
CA ARG A 120 -8.70 9.11 6.20
C ARG A 120 -9.52 9.21 4.91
N GLU A 121 -10.26 10.31 4.72
CA GLU A 121 -11.09 10.48 3.53
C GLU A 121 -10.25 10.46 2.24
N ALA A 122 -9.04 11.03 2.27
CA ALA A 122 -8.11 10.93 1.15
C ALA A 122 -7.68 9.47 0.88
N CYS A 123 -7.40 8.69 1.92
CA CYS A 123 -7.07 7.28 1.79
C CYS A 123 -8.26 6.46 1.23
N VAL A 124 -9.48 6.70 1.72
CA VAL A 124 -10.69 6.04 1.21
C VAL A 124 -10.89 6.34 -0.28
N ARG A 125 -10.69 7.58 -0.72
CA ARG A 125 -10.74 7.95 -2.15
C ARG A 125 -9.66 7.24 -2.95
N ALA A 126 -8.43 7.14 -2.44
CA ALA A 126 -7.35 6.41 -3.10
C ALA A 126 -7.68 4.92 -3.28
N VAL A 127 -8.25 4.28 -2.25
CA VAL A 127 -8.73 2.89 -2.30
C VAL A 127 -9.80 2.71 -3.37
N GLN A 128 -10.80 3.58 -3.39
CA GLN A 128 -11.90 3.51 -4.36
C GLN A 128 -11.40 3.75 -5.80
N ALA A 129 -10.49 4.71 -6.00
CA ALA A 129 -9.89 4.99 -7.30
C ALA A 129 -9.05 3.82 -7.83
N ALA A 130 -8.43 3.05 -6.92
CA ALA A 130 -7.72 1.82 -7.26
C ALA A 130 -8.66 0.63 -7.58
N GLY A 131 -9.98 0.79 -7.45
CA GLY A 131 -10.98 -0.25 -7.70
C GLY A 131 -11.23 -1.19 -6.51
N LEU A 132 -10.71 -0.86 -5.33
CA LEU A 132 -10.89 -1.63 -4.10
C LEU A 132 -12.07 -1.10 -3.27
N LYS A 133 -12.58 -1.93 -2.37
CA LYS A 133 -13.67 -1.57 -1.45
C LYS A 133 -13.13 -1.44 -0.03
N VAL A 134 -13.52 -0.36 0.63
CA VAL A 134 -13.32 -0.21 2.08
C VAL A 134 -14.48 -0.90 2.78
N ASP A 135 -14.18 -1.69 3.81
CA ASP A 135 -15.20 -2.21 4.72
C ASP A 135 -15.92 -1.04 5.40
N SER A 136 -17.23 -0.97 5.20
CA SER A 136 -18.11 0.08 5.72
C SER A 136 -19.05 -0.41 6.83
N THR A 137 -18.77 -1.57 7.42
CA THR A 137 -19.59 -2.18 8.48
C THR A 137 -19.60 -1.31 9.74
N HIS A 138 -18.47 -0.64 10.03
CA HIS A 138 -18.30 0.19 11.21
C HIS A 138 -17.91 1.62 10.85
N GLY A 139 -18.37 2.56 11.68
CA GLY A 139 -17.94 3.96 11.61
C GLY A 139 -16.46 4.11 11.99
N PHE A 140 -15.84 5.21 11.54
CA PHE A 140 -14.47 5.49 11.89
C PHE A 140 -14.35 6.06 13.30
N THR A 141 -13.67 5.32 14.16
CA THR A 141 -13.20 5.78 15.46
C THR A 141 -11.69 5.63 15.46
N PRO A 142 -10.88 6.70 15.47
CA PRO A 142 -9.43 6.56 15.43
C PRO A 142 -8.92 5.98 16.76
N HIS A 143 -8.32 4.80 16.72
CA HIS A 143 -7.86 4.09 17.91
C HIS A 143 -6.60 3.28 17.64
N ALA A 144 -5.83 3.05 18.71
CA ALA A 144 -4.76 2.07 18.77
C ALA A 144 -5.15 0.96 19.75
N THR A 145 -5.34 -0.26 19.25
CA THR A 145 -5.66 -1.42 20.08
C THR A 145 -4.47 -1.77 20.96
N LEU A 146 -4.72 -1.92 22.25
CA LEU A 146 -3.72 -2.31 23.25
C LEU A 146 -3.76 -3.81 23.52
N ALA A 147 -4.95 -4.40 23.62
CA ALA A 147 -5.13 -5.82 23.90
C ALA A 147 -6.53 -6.29 23.48
N TYR A 148 -6.63 -7.57 23.13
CA TYR A 148 -7.89 -8.32 23.18
C TYR A 148 -7.95 -9.05 24.52
N GLN A 149 -9.07 -8.95 25.21
CA GLN A 149 -9.21 -9.44 26.57
C GLN A 149 -10.61 -9.97 26.84
N ALA A 150 -10.73 -10.89 27.80
CA ALA A 150 -12.00 -11.47 28.18
C ALA A 150 -13.00 -10.36 28.60
N PRO A 151 -14.30 -10.52 28.29
CA PRO A 151 -15.32 -9.54 28.63
C PRO A 151 -15.32 -9.14 30.11
N GLY A 152 -15.44 -7.84 30.37
CA GLY A 152 -15.47 -7.30 31.74
C GLY A 152 -14.09 -7.16 32.41
N THR A 153 -13.00 -7.61 31.78
CA THR A 153 -11.63 -7.30 32.22
C THR A 153 -11.45 -5.78 32.27
N PRO A 154 -10.88 -5.17 33.33
CA PRO A 154 -10.60 -3.73 33.39
C PRO A 154 -9.78 -3.21 32.21
N HIS A 155 -9.84 -1.90 31.94
CA HIS A 155 -9.00 -1.34 30.88
C HIS A 155 -7.54 -1.31 31.37
N PRO A 156 -6.54 -1.73 30.58
CA PRO A 156 -5.17 -1.85 31.07
C PRO A 156 -4.43 -0.50 31.19
N HIS A 157 -5.07 0.59 30.75
CA HIS A 157 -4.53 1.95 30.79
C HIS A 157 -5.59 2.94 31.28
N GLU A 158 -5.42 3.52 32.47
CA GLU A 158 -6.36 4.52 33.02
C GLU A 158 -5.72 5.90 33.17
N GLU A 159 -4.40 5.97 33.12
CA GLU A 159 -3.66 7.23 33.22
C GLU A 159 -3.62 7.99 31.88
N PRO A 160 -3.51 9.32 31.87
CA PRO A 160 -3.27 10.08 30.65
C PRO A 160 -1.85 9.84 30.10
N VAL A 161 -1.69 9.83 28.77
CA VAL A 161 -0.38 9.83 28.09
C VAL A 161 -0.15 11.20 27.47
N PRO A 162 0.54 12.12 28.15
CA PRO A 162 0.49 13.54 27.81
C PRO A 162 1.36 13.92 26.60
N GLU A 163 2.41 13.16 26.28
CA GLU A 163 3.34 13.58 25.24
C GLU A 163 2.79 13.28 23.84
N PRO A 164 2.74 14.29 22.96
CA PRO A 164 2.36 14.07 21.57
C PRO A 164 3.40 13.18 20.85
N PHE A 165 3.01 12.65 19.71
CA PHE A 165 3.91 11.97 18.80
C PHE A 165 3.57 12.33 17.35
N THR A 166 4.45 11.94 16.43
CA THR A 166 4.30 12.28 15.02
C THR A 166 4.33 11.01 14.19
N PHE A 167 3.30 10.81 13.37
CA PHE A 167 3.30 9.75 12.37
C PHE A 167 4.26 10.15 11.24
N PRO A 168 5.25 9.30 10.91
CA PRO A 168 6.25 9.62 9.89
C PRO A 168 5.76 9.29 8.48
N GLY A 169 4.67 8.55 8.32
CA GLY A 169 4.22 8.09 7.01
C GLY A 169 2.93 7.28 7.05
N LEU A 170 2.48 6.92 5.86
CA LEU A 170 1.28 6.14 5.58
C LEU A 170 1.65 4.69 5.29
N GLY A 171 0.94 3.74 5.88
CA GLY A 171 1.19 2.32 5.73
C GLY A 171 0.22 1.63 4.79
N LEU A 172 0.73 0.74 3.93
CA LEU A 172 -0.05 -0.34 3.30
C LEU A 172 0.41 -1.67 3.88
N TRP A 173 -0.47 -2.32 4.63
CA TRP A 173 -0.16 -3.55 5.36
C TRP A 173 -0.94 -4.69 4.71
N ILE A 174 -0.23 -5.71 4.24
CA ILE A 174 -0.81 -6.86 3.54
C ILE A 174 -0.39 -8.12 4.30
N GLY A 175 -1.33 -8.66 5.09
CA GLY A 175 -1.06 -9.74 6.01
C GLY A 175 0.04 -9.37 7.00
N GLY A 176 1.15 -10.09 7.00
CA GLY A 176 2.32 -9.79 7.82
C GLY A 176 3.27 -8.73 7.25
N ASN A 177 3.12 -8.33 5.98
CA ASN A 177 4.03 -7.39 5.34
C ASN A 177 3.62 -5.94 5.62
N ARG A 178 4.62 -5.06 5.72
CA ARG A 178 4.44 -3.63 6.02
C ARG A 178 5.21 -2.81 5.00
N VAL A 179 4.50 -1.99 4.23
CA VAL A 179 5.09 -0.93 3.40
C VAL A 179 4.76 0.40 4.05
N THR A 180 5.74 1.29 4.18
CA THR A 180 5.52 2.66 4.67
C THR A 180 5.94 3.66 3.62
N PHE A 181 5.01 4.55 3.25
CA PHE A 181 5.24 5.71 2.40
C PHE A 181 5.52 6.92 3.29
N PRO A 182 6.75 7.46 3.31
CA PRO A 182 7.10 8.56 4.20
C PRO A 182 6.33 9.82 3.85
N PHE A 183 5.81 10.51 4.87
CA PHE A 183 5.28 11.85 4.71
C PHE A 183 6.41 12.83 4.40
N ASN A 184 6.07 13.88 3.66
CA ASN A 184 7.02 14.89 3.24
C ASN A 184 7.10 16.03 4.27
N PRO A 185 8.22 16.21 5.00
CA PRO A 185 8.35 17.30 5.97
C PRO A 185 8.30 18.70 5.34
N ALA A 186 8.57 18.81 4.04
CA ALA A 186 8.47 20.06 3.30
C ALA A 186 7.06 20.33 2.75
N ALA A 187 6.15 19.35 2.82
CA ALA A 187 4.75 19.61 2.50
C ALA A 187 4.18 20.57 3.55
N GLN A 188 3.60 21.68 3.09
CA GLN A 188 2.82 22.54 3.96
C GLN A 188 1.46 21.86 4.14
N GLY A 189 1.08 21.58 5.39
CA GLY A 189 -0.16 20.86 5.67
C GLY A 189 -1.34 21.52 4.95
N GLU A 190 -2.11 20.73 4.19
CA GLU A 190 -3.34 21.19 3.53
C GLU A 190 -4.34 21.83 4.51
N ALA A 191 -4.16 21.63 5.82
CA ALA A 191 -4.89 22.30 6.89
C ALA A 191 -4.86 23.85 6.78
N ASP A 192 -3.83 24.45 6.17
CA ASP A 192 -3.76 25.93 6.02
C ASP A 192 -4.43 26.43 4.72
N VAL A 193 -4.76 25.53 3.79
CA VAL A 193 -5.39 25.88 2.49
C VAL A 193 -6.91 25.94 2.62
N PHE A 194 -7.51 25.08 3.44
CA PHE A 194 -8.97 25.12 3.70
C PHE A 194 -9.36 26.12 4.80
N ALA A 195 -8.42 26.55 5.65
CA ALA A 195 -8.66 27.56 6.69
C ALA A 195 -8.71 29.01 6.15
N LYS A 196 -8.33 29.25 4.89
CA LYS A 196 -8.42 30.57 4.22
C LYS A 196 -9.47 30.64 3.12
N ALA A 197 -10.32 29.63 2.98
CA ALA A 197 -11.49 29.70 2.12
C ALA A 197 -12.73 30.12 2.92
N ASP A 198 -12.62 31.22 3.67
CA ASP A 198 -13.81 31.88 4.22
C ASP A 198 -13.87 33.34 3.75
N ALA A 199 -15.00 33.65 3.11
CA ALA A 199 -15.43 34.93 2.53
C ALA A 199 -14.68 35.50 1.29
N GLY A 200 -14.81 34.88 0.11
CA GLY A 200 -14.44 35.56 -1.14
C GLY A 200 -14.73 34.80 -2.43
N ASP A 201 -15.79 35.24 -3.14
CA ASP A 201 -16.15 34.92 -4.53
C ASP A 201 -16.03 33.43 -4.98
N PRO A 202 -17.15 32.69 -5.13
CA PRO A 202 -17.15 31.31 -5.59
C PRO A 202 -16.49 31.09 -6.96
N ARG A 203 -16.35 32.13 -7.80
CA ARG A 203 -15.62 32.04 -9.08
C ARG A 203 -14.11 31.88 -8.88
N ARG A 204 -13.54 32.51 -7.84
CA ARG A 204 -12.12 32.36 -7.51
C ARG A 204 -11.80 30.97 -6.97
N ALA A 205 -12.68 30.42 -6.12
CA ALA A 205 -12.55 29.04 -5.64
C ALA A 205 -12.62 28.03 -6.80
N ALA A 206 -13.56 28.22 -7.74
CA ALA A 206 -13.66 27.39 -8.93
C ALA A 206 -12.43 27.51 -9.85
N GLN A 207 -11.87 28.71 -10.03
CA GLN A 207 -10.65 28.92 -10.81
C GLN A 207 -9.41 28.28 -10.16
N ALA A 208 -9.29 28.36 -8.83
CA ALA A 208 -8.22 27.69 -8.10
C ALA A 208 -8.30 26.16 -8.25
N LEU A 209 -9.51 25.61 -8.14
CA LEU A 209 -9.76 24.18 -8.35
C LEU A 209 -9.43 23.75 -9.79
N LEU A 210 -9.82 24.53 -10.80
CA LEU A 210 -9.50 24.25 -12.20
C LEU A 210 -8.00 24.33 -12.49
N ALA A 211 -7.30 25.30 -11.91
CA ALA A 211 -5.85 25.43 -12.04
C ALA A 211 -5.13 24.24 -11.37
N GLN A 212 -5.62 23.79 -10.22
CA GLN A 212 -5.09 22.63 -9.51
C GLN A 212 -5.33 21.34 -10.29
N LEU A 213 -6.55 21.12 -10.80
CA LEU A 213 -6.86 19.99 -11.68
C LEU A 213 -6.00 19.98 -12.95
N GLY A 214 -5.73 21.16 -13.53
CA GLY A 214 -4.81 21.29 -14.67
C GLY A 214 -3.37 20.92 -14.31
N GLY A 215 -2.89 21.32 -13.13
CA GLY A 215 -1.57 20.94 -12.63
C GLY A 215 -1.46 19.44 -12.32
N ASP A 216 -2.50 18.86 -11.74
CA ASP A 216 -2.56 17.43 -11.43
C ASP A 216 -2.62 16.57 -12.71
N LEU A 217 -3.39 16.99 -13.72
CA LEU A 217 -3.40 16.35 -15.04
C LEU A 217 -2.04 16.40 -15.74
N ALA A 218 -1.33 17.54 -15.65
CA ALA A 218 0.00 17.66 -16.22
C ALA A 218 1.04 16.77 -15.51
N ARG A 219 0.90 16.58 -14.19
CA ARG A 219 1.74 15.64 -13.44
C ARG A 219 1.43 14.19 -13.78
N ILE A 220 0.15 13.83 -13.96
CA ILE A 220 -0.25 12.49 -14.41
C ILE A 220 0.36 12.20 -15.79
N ASP A 221 0.30 13.14 -16.74
CA ASP A 221 0.98 12.99 -18.05
C ASP A 221 2.49 12.77 -17.91
N GLN A 222 3.13 13.48 -16.98
CA GLN A 222 4.56 13.34 -16.71
C GLN A 222 4.90 11.99 -16.06
N GLN A 223 4.08 11.50 -15.13
CA GLN A 223 4.24 10.21 -14.47
C GLN A 223 3.99 9.05 -15.46
N ASP A 224 2.96 9.15 -16.30
CA ASP A 224 2.67 8.17 -17.36
C ASP A 224 3.84 8.08 -18.35
N ARG A 225 4.41 9.22 -18.74
CA ARG A 225 5.62 9.26 -19.57
C ARG A 225 6.84 8.62 -18.89
N ALA A 226 7.02 8.86 -17.60
CA ALA A 226 8.11 8.25 -16.84
C ALA A 226 7.94 6.71 -16.74
N LEU A 227 6.72 6.23 -16.52
CA LEU A 227 6.37 4.80 -16.51
C LEU A 227 6.62 4.14 -17.87
N VAL A 228 6.23 4.79 -18.97
CA VAL A 228 6.52 4.31 -20.33
C VAL A 228 8.02 4.22 -20.57
N CYS A 229 8.79 5.24 -20.20
CA CYS A 229 10.25 5.22 -20.31
C CYS A 229 10.90 4.11 -19.46
N ALA A 230 10.38 3.86 -18.25
CA ALA A 230 10.89 2.80 -17.39
C ALA A 230 10.58 1.40 -17.97
N ALA A 231 9.38 1.20 -18.54
CA ALA A 231 9.00 -0.02 -19.22
C ALA A 231 9.87 -0.29 -20.46
N ASP A 232 10.17 0.75 -21.25
CA ASP A 232 11.07 0.66 -22.41
C ASP A 232 12.50 0.27 -21.98
N HIS A 233 13.01 0.84 -20.89
CA HIS A 233 14.32 0.47 -20.35
C HIS A 233 14.37 -1.00 -19.93
N LEU A 234 13.32 -1.49 -19.25
CA LEU A 234 13.24 -2.89 -18.84
C LEU A 234 13.18 -3.84 -20.04
N HIS A 235 12.43 -3.47 -21.08
CA HIS A 235 12.34 -4.23 -22.32
C HIS A 235 13.70 -4.30 -23.05
N GLN A 236 14.42 -3.18 -23.14
CA GLN A 236 15.76 -3.13 -23.73
C GLN A 236 16.77 -3.96 -22.94
N HIS A 237 16.74 -3.89 -21.61
CA HIS A 237 17.60 -4.70 -20.75
C HIS A 237 17.34 -6.20 -20.94
N HIS A 238 16.07 -6.62 -21.02
CA HIS A 238 15.71 -8.02 -21.29
C HIS A 238 16.17 -8.48 -22.69
N ALA A 239 15.99 -7.64 -23.71
CA ALA A 239 16.44 -7.95 -25.07
C ALA A 239 17.97 -8.12 -25.13
N GLN A 240 18.73 -7.27 -24.44
CA GLN A 240 20.19 -7.37 -24.34
C GLN A 240 20.64 -8.60 -23.57
N ALA A 241 20.01 -8.90 -22.43
CA ALA A 241 20.31 -10.09 -21.64
C ALA A 241 20.02 -11.39 -22.43
N PHE A 242 18.91 -11.43 -23.16
CA PHE A 242 18.55 -12.58 -24.00
C PHE A 242 19.50 -12.76 -25.19
N ALA A 243 19.90 -11.65 -25.85
CA ALA A 243 20.90 -11.67 -26.91
C ALA A 243 22.28 -12.14 -26.41
N GLY A 244 22.70 -11.69 -25.21
CA GLY A 244 23.92 -12.15 -24.56
C GLY A 244 23.89 -13.65 -24.24
N LEU A 245 22.77 -14.15 -23.74
CA LEU A 245 22.57 -15.58 -23.47
C LEU A 245 22.61 -16.42 -24.75
N THR A 246 22.02 -15.95 -25.85
CA THR A 246 22.07 -16.66 -27.14
C THR A 246 23.45 -16.65 -27.79
N GLN A 247 24.25 -15.62 -27.56
CA GLN A 247 25.65 -15.57 -28.00
C GLN A 247 26.59 -16.42 -27.13
N ALA A 248 26.24 -16.65 -25.86
CA ALA A 248 27.02 -17.44 -24.91
C ALA A 248 26.75 -18.96 -24.97
N ILE A 249 25.70 -19.39 -25.68
CA ILE A 249 25.44 -20.81 -25.95
C ILE A 249 26.26 -21.22 -27.20
N PRO A 250 27.30 -22.05 -27.07
CA PRO A 250 27.99 -22.57 -28.25
C PRO A 250 27.01 -23.41 -29.06
N ALA A 251 26.97 -23.20 -30.38
CA ALA A 251 26.17 -24.01 -31.29
C ALA A 251 26.46 -25.50 -31.01
N PRO A 252 25.43 -26.34 -30.76
CA PRO A 252 25.66 -27.74 -30.45
C PRO A 252 26.26 -28.42 -31.68
N ARG A 253 27.56 -28.74 -31.62
CA ARG A 253 28.15 -29.66 -32.58
C ARG A 253 27.66 -31.08 -32.23
N GLY A 254 26.83 -31.65 -33.11
CA GLY A 254 26.52 -33.07 -33.15
C GLY A 254 25.60 -33.58 -32.03
N SER A 255 24.41 -32.99 -31.87
CA SER A 255 23.36 -33.58 -31.03
C SER A 255 22.27 -34.22 -31.88
N ALA A 256 21.64 -35.27 -31.36
CA ALA A 256 20.59 -36.09 -32.00
C ALA A 256 19.37 -35.30 -32.55
N LEU A 257 19.28 -34.00 -32.25
CA LEU A 257 18.27 -33.10 -32.82
C LEU A 257 18.55 -32.74 -34.30
N GLU A 258 19.79 -32.78 -34.77
CA GLU A 258 20.10 -32.59 -36.20
C GLU A 258 19.65 -33.80 -37.06
N GLU A 259 19.81 -35.03 -36.56
CA GLU A 259 19.33 -36.24 -37.25
C GLU A 259 17.79 -36.30 -37.31
N ALA A 260 17.09 -35.87 -36.25
CA ALA A 260 15.63 -35.78 -36.24
C ALA A 260 15.09 -34.71 -37.19
N ALA A 261 15.80 -33.57 -37.34
CA ALA A 261 15.43 -32.51 -38.28
C ALA A 261 15.67 -32.90 -39.76
N LEU A 262 16.74 -33.66 -40.04
CA LEU A 262 17.02 -34.20 -41.39
C LEU A 262 16.05 -35.33 -41.79
N PHE A 263 15.60 -36.17 -40.85
CA PHE A 263 14.63 -37.23 -41.11
C PHE A 263 13.25 -36.67 -41.50
N HIS A 264 12.77 -35.61 -40.82
CA HIS A 264 11.49 -34.97 -41.16
C HIS A 264 11.54 -34.11 -42.44
N ALA A 265 12.71 -33.55 -42.79
CA ALA A 265 12.88 -32.84 -44.06
C ALA A 265 12.88 -33.78 -45.28
N GLY A 266 13.28 -35.05 -45.11
CA GLY A 266 13.26 -36.07 -46.16
C GLY A 266 11.87 -36.61 -46.51
N GLU A 267 10.98 -36.79 -45.52
CA GLU A 267 9.60 -37.26 -45.78
C GLU A 267 8.72 -36.19 -46.47
N ALA A 268 8.99 -34.90 -46.22
CA ALA A 268 8.27 -33.81 -46.88
C ALA A 268 8.64 -33.63 -48.37
N ALA A 269 9.80 -34.15 -48.80
CA ALA A 269 10.26 -34.09 -50.19
C ALA A 269 9.81 -35.31 -51.04
N GLY A 270 9.49 -36.45 -50.42
CA GLY A 270 9.02 -37.66 -51.10
C GLY A 270 7.54 -37.64 -51.52
N ALA A 271 6.71 -36.82 -50.87
CA ALA A 271 5.26 -36.77 -51.13
C ALA A 271 4.84 -35.88 -52.33
N ARG A 272 5.78 -35.25 -53.06
CA ARG A 272 5.49 -34.42 -54.26
C ARG A 272 5.98 -34.99 -55.58
N ARG A 273 6.19 -36.31 -55.69
CA ARG A 273 6.40 -37.01 -56.97
C ARG A 273 5.59 -38.32 -57.04
N ALA A 274 4.27 -38.22 -56.98
CA ALA A 274 3.35 -39.28 -57.41
C ALA A 274 1.95 -38.69 -57.66
N THR A 275 1.84 -37.74 -58.58
CA THR A 275 0.58 -37.38 -59.27
C THR A 275 0.94 -36.81 -60.65
N ALA A 276 1.27 -37.73 -61.56
CA ALA A 276 1.13 -37.61 -63.01
C ALA A 276 0.92 -39.02 -63.55
#